data_AF-D2EEQ0-F1
#
_entry.id   AF-D2EEQ0-F1
#
_cell.length_a   1.000
_cell.length_b   1.000
_cell.length_c   1.000
_cell.angle_alpha   90.00
_cell.angle_beta   90.00
_cell.angle_gamma   90.00
#
_symmetry.space_group_name_H-M   'P 1'
#
loop_
_entity.id
_entity.type
_entity.pdbx_description
1 polymer ?
#
loop_
_entity_poly.entity_id
_entity_poly.type
_entity_poly.pdbx_seq_one_letter_code
_entity_poly.pdbx_strand_id
1 'polypeptide(L)'
;MKCEICGTSAVISTNNGTLCAEHFKQRFESITLSTIKKYGLIKKGEKIAVANSGGKDSLSLLYILSKYFKKSNNIISITMDEGIKGYRD
;
A
#
# COMPACT_ATOMS: atom_id res chain seq x y z
N MET A 1 7.21 19.26 16.53
CA MET A 1 6.37 19.43 15.32
C MET A 1 5.02 18.75 15.56
N LYS A 2 3.89 19.37 15.21
CA LYS A 2 2.54 18.84 15.47
C LYS A 2 1.87 18.39 14.17
N CYS A 3 1.02 17.38 14.26
CA CYS A 3 0.20 16.93 13.14
C CYS A 3 -0.87 17.98 12.83
N GLU A 4 -0.99 18.36 11.57
CA GLU A 4 -1.96 19.37 11.10
C GLU A 4 -3.42 18.88 11.18
N ILE A 5 -3.66 17.58 11.31
CA ILE A 5 -5.02 17.00 11.38
C ILE A 5 -5.52 16.88 12.83
N CYS A 6 -4.68 16.40 13.76
CA CYS A 6 -5.11 16.12 15.14
C CYS A 6 -4.28 16.81 16.23
N GLY A 7 -3.25 17.57 15.87
CA GLY A 7 -2.41 18.29 16.84
C GLY A 7 -1.43 17.44 17.65
N THR A 8 -1.46 16.10 17.55
CA THR A 8 -0.51 15.21 18.24
C THR A 8 0.90 15.32 17.64
N SER A 9 1.89 14.64 18.24
CA SER A 9 3.25 14.60 17.70
C SER A 9 3.29 14.09 16.26
N ALA A 10 3.87 14.89 15.36
CA ALA A 10 4.09 14.51 13.97
C ALA A 10 5.37 13.68 13.83
N VAL A 11 5.40 12.80 12.84
CA VAL A 11 6.54 11.94 12.50
C VAL A 11 7.10 12.22 11.10
N ILE A 12 6.34 12.92 10.27
CA ILE A 12 6.74 13.25 8.89
C ILE A 12 6.21 14.62 8.49
N SER A 13 7.03 15.35 7.73
CA SER A 13 6.65 16.58 7.04
C SER A 13 6.81 16.35 5.54
N THR A 14 5.75 16.60 4.78
CA THR A 14 5.73 16.44 3.32
C THR A 14 5.25 17.74 2.67
N ASN A 15 5.31 17.84 1.34
CA ASN A 15 4.72 18.97 0.61
C ASN A 15 3.19 19.08 0.82
N ASN A 16 2.55 18.00 1.28
CA ASN A 16 1.12 17.95 1.54
C ASN A 16 0.80 18.07 3.05
N GLY A 17 1.75 18.55 3.85
CA GLY A 17 1.56 18.82 5.26
C GLY A 17 2.28 17.85 6.19
N THR A 18 2.10 18.16 7.47
CA THR A 18 2.80 17.56 8.60
C THR A 18 1.91 16.59 9.35
N LEU A 19 2.28 15.31 9.39
CA LEU A 19 1.38 14.23 9.83
C LEU A 19 1.98 13.38 10.94
N CYS A 20 1.12 12.93 11.86
CA CYS A 20 1.44 11.81 12.74
C CYS A 20 1.37 10.48 11.95
N ALA A 21 1.89 9.41 12.54
CA ALA A 21 1.99 8.12 11.86
C ALA A 21 0.64 7.61 11.36
N GLU A 22 -0.43 7.82 12.14
CA GLU A 22 -1.77 7.33 11.78
C GLU A 22 -2.36 8.09 10.59
N HIS A 23 -2.37 9.41 10.64
CA HIS A 23 -2.88 10.22 9.54
C HIS A 23 -2.04 10.10 8.25
N PHE A 24 -0.74 9.86 8.38
CA PHE A 24 0.09 9.53 7.23
C PHE A 24 -0.34 8.22 6.57
N LYS A 25 -0.50 7.12 7.33
CA LYS A 25 -0.97 5.83 6.80
C LYS A 25 -2.35 5.96 6.14
N GLN A 26 -3.29 6.63 6.79
CA GLN A 26 -4.64 6.83 6.25
C GLN A 26 -4.61 7.61 4.92
N ARG A 27 -3.81 8.68 4.86
CA ARG A 27 -3.65 9.46 3.62
C ARG A 27 -3.01 8.62 2.51
N PHE A 28 -1.96 7.87 2.84
CA PHE A 28 -1.28 7.00 1.88
C PHE A 28 -2.27 5.97 1.29
N GLU A 29 -3.02 5.27 2.13
CA GLU A 29 -4.04 4.32 1.71
C GLU A 29 -5.15 4.98 0.88
N SER A 30 -5.64 6.16 1.29
CA SER A 30 -6.69 6.91 0.58
C SER A 30 -6.25 7.32 -0.84
N ILE A 31 -5.00 7.75 -1.01
CA ILE A 31 -4.46 8.08 -2.34
C ILE A 31 -4.41 6.83 -3.23
N THR A 32 -3.96 5.69 -2.71
CA THR A 32 -3.95 4.41 -3.45
C THR A 32 -5.36 4.02 -3.90
N LEU A 33 -6.34 4.03 -2.98
CA LEU A 33 -7.72 3.67 -3.29
C LEU A 33 -8.37 4.65 -4.28
N SER A 34 -8.12 5.94 -4.11
CA SER A 34 -8.60 6.98 -5.03
C SER A 34 -8.02 6.79 -6.43
N THR A 35 -6.76 6.39 -6.53
CA THR A 35 -6.10 6.09 -7.81
C THR A 35 -6.74 4.87 -8.49
N ILE A 36 -6.92 3.77 -7.76
CA ILE A 36 -7.59 2.57 -8.27
C ILE A 36 -8.99 2.91 -8.81
N LYS A 37 -9.76 3.70 -8.05
CA LYS A 37 -11.10 4.12 -8.46
C LYS A 37 -11.08 5.05 -9.67
N LYS A 38 -10.20 6.07 -9.66
CA LYS A 38 -10.10 7.08 -10.74
C LYS A 38 -9.81 6.45 -12.09
N TYR A 39 -8.95 5.43 -12.12
CA TYR A 39 -8.53 4.78 -13.35
C TYR A 39 -9.22 3.43 -13.61
N GLY A 40 -10.17 3.02 -12.75
CA GLY A 40 -10.89 1.76 -12.89
C GLY A 40 -9.98 0.52 -12.92
N LEU A 41 -8.90 0.53 -12.14
CA LEU A 41 -7.82 -0.48 -12.22
C LEU A 41 -8.25 -1.87 -11.74
N ILE A 42 -9.26 -1.94 -10.87
CA ILE A 42 -9.75 -3.18 -10.26
C ILE A 42 -11.28 -3.16 -10.28
N LYS A 43 -11.88 -4.23 -10.79
CA LYS A 43 -13.33 -4.47 -10.72
C LYS A 43 -13.64 -5.59 -9.72
N LYS A 44 -14.84 -5.56 -9.15
CA LYS A 44 -15.31 -6.58 -8.19
C LYS A 44 -15.34 -7.96 -8.86
N GLY A 45 -14.87 -8.98 -8.14
CA GLY A 45 -14.85 -10.38 -8.61
C GLY A 45 -13.63 -10.75 -9.45
N GLU A 46 -12.81 -9.79 -9.87
CA GLU A 46 -11.57 -10.09 -10.60
C GLU A 46 -10.54 -10.80 -9.71
N LYS A 47 -9.71 -11.65 -10.35
CA LYS A 47 -8.49 -12.18 -9.76
C LYS A 47 -7.36 -11.16 -9.95
N ILE A 48 -6.71 -10.79 -8.86
CA ILE A 48 -5.65 -9.78 -8.84
C ILE A 48 -4.34 -10.50 -8.53
N ALA A 49 -3.43 -10.53 -9.50
CA ALA A 49 -2.07 -11.01 -9.31
C ALA A 49 -1.16 -9.84 -8.93
N VAL A 50 -0.48 -9.94 -7.78
CA VAL A 50 0.47 -8.95 -7.28
C VAL A 50 1.87 -9.53 -7.36
N ALA A 51 2.70 -8.99 -8.26
CA ALA A 51 4.12 -9.29 -8.30
C ALA A 51 4.79 -8.75 -7.02
N ASN A 52 5.24 -9.67 -6.17
CA ASN A 52 5.82 -9.38 -4.87
C ASN A 52 7.31 -9.75 -4.87
N SER A 53 8.16 -8.74 -4.82
CA SER A 53 9.61 -8.93 -4.72
C SER A 53 10.09 -9.19 -3.29
N GLY A 54 9.24 -8.93 -2.28
CA GLY A 54 9.63 -8.85 -0.86
C GLY A 54 10.10 -7.45 -0.43
N GLY A 55 10.15 -6.49 -1.36
CA GLY A 55 10.50 -5.10 -1.06
C GLY A 55 9.35 -4.32 -0.41
N LYS A 56 9.69 -3.18 0.22
CA LYS A 56 8.72 -2.30 0.89
C LYS A 56 7.56 -1.87 -0.01
N ASP A 57 7.82 -1.61 -1.29
CA ASP A 57 6.85 -1.08 -2.24
C ASP A 57 5.79 -2.12 -2.60
N SER A 58 6.23 -3.32 -2.99
CA SER A 58 5.35 -4.43 -3.38
C SER A 58 4.60 -5.03 -2.19
N LEU A 59 5.24 -5.12 -1.02
CA LEU A 59 4.57 -5.55 0.23
C LEU A 59 3.53 -4.54 0.69
N SER A 60 3.81 -3.23 0.62
CA SER A 60 2.84 -2.20 0.98
C SER A 60 1.61 -2.24 0.06
N LEU A 61 1.82 -2.43 -1.26
CA LEU A 61 0.72 -2.60 -2.20
C LEU A 61 -0.11 -3.85 -1.88
N LEU A 62 0.55 -4.99 -1.66
CA LEU A 62 -0.13 -6.24 -1.29
C LEU A 62 -0.95 -6.08 0.00
N TYR A 63 -0.40 -5.40 1.01
CA TYR A 63 -1.09 -5.11 2.26
C TYR A 63 -2.35 -4.28 2.04
N ILE A 64 -2.27 -3.18 1.29
CA ILE A 64 -3.42 -2.31 1.02
C ILE A 64 -4.49 -3.06 0.23
N LEU A 65 -4.11 -3.78 -0.83
CA LEU A 65 -5.06 -4.56 -1.62
C LEU A 65 -5.73 -5.64 -0.77
N SER A 66 -4.97 -6.34 0.07
CA SER A 66 -5.49 -7.34 1.00
C SER A 66 -6.45 -6.73 2.03
N LYS A 67 -6.14 -5.54 2.55
CA LYS A 67 -6.99 -4.84 3.53
C LYS A 67 -8.35 -4.46 2.95
N TYR A 68 -8.39 -3.97 1.70
CA TYR A 68 -9.59 -3.35 1.13
C TYR A 68 -10.35 -4.22 0.12
N PHE A 69 -9.69 -5.16 -0.58
CA PHE A 69 -10.30 -5.91 -1.69
C PHE A 69 -10.45 -7.41 -1.43
N LYS A 70 -9.81 -8.00 -0.42
CA LYS A 70 -9.86 -9.47 -0.20
C LYS A 70 -11.26 -10.07 0.01
N LYS A 71 -12.24 -9.24 0.43
CA LYS A 71 -13.63 -9.67 0.60
C LYS A 71 -14.39 -9.71 -0.72
N SER A 72 -13.98 -8.94 -1.72
CA SER A 72 -14.66 -8.77 -3.00
C SER A 72 -13.89 -9.36 -4.19
N ASN A 73 -12.62 -9.71 -3.98
CA ASN A 73 -11.68 -10.13 -5.01
C ASN A 73 -10.76 -11.23 -4.49
N ASN A 74 -10.31 -12.09 -5.39
CA ASN A 74 -9.26 -13.06 -5.08
C ASN A 74 -7.89 -12.42 -5.34
N ILE A 75 -7.03 -12.38 -4.33
CA ILE A 75 -5.71 -11.75 -4.41
C ILE A 75 -4.65 -12.84 -4.33
N ILE A 76 -3.77 -12.87 -5.33
CA ILE A 76 -2.69 -13.84 -5.45
C ILE A 76 -1.38 -13.07 -5.43
N SER A 77 -0.48 -13.42 -4.51
CA SER A 77 0.89 -12.90 -4.52
C SER A 77 1.78 -13.84 -5.34
N ILE A 78 2.56 -13.28 -6.24
CA ILE A 78 3.52 -14.01 -7.07
C ILE A 78 4.91 -13.50 -6.72
N THR A 79 5.75 -14.38 -6.19
CA THR A 79 7.17 -14.11 -5.90
C THR A 79 8.02 -14.84 -6.91
N MET A 80 9.06 -14.19 -7.43
CA MET A 80 10.04 -14.81 -8.31
C MET A 80 11.36 -14.96 -7.55
N ASP A 81 11.89 -16.17 -7.56
CA ASP A 81 13.28 -16.42 -7.16
C ASP A 81 14.17 -16.20 -8.39
N GLU A 82 15.08 -15.23 -8.31
CA GLU A 82 16.00 -14.90 -9.40
C GLU A 82 17.17 -15.89 -9.50
N GLY A 83 17.32 -16.83 -8.56
CA GLY A 83 18.40 -17.82 -8.54
C GLY A 83 19.77 -17.25 -8.17
N ILE A 84 19.80 -16.08 -7.51
CA ILE A 84 21.03 -15.43 -7.07
C ILE A 84 21.42 -15.97 -5.68
N LYS A 85 22.45 -16.81 -5.65
CA LYS A 85 22.97 -17.42 -4.41
C LYS A 85 23.24 -16.38 -3.32
N GLY A 86 22.73 -16.60 -2.11
CA GLY A 86 22.93 -15.74 -0.94
C GLY A 86 22.09 -14.46 -0.90
N TYR A 87 21.14 -14.28 -1.85
CA TYR A 87 20.23 -13.13 -1.83
C TYR A 87 18.89 -13.45 -1.15
N ARG A 88 18.34 -14.65 -1.37
CA ARG A 88 17.03 -15.09 -0.83
C ARG A 88 17.08 -16.32 0.09
N ASP A 89 18.27 -16.87 0.32
CA ASP A 89 18.50 -17.99 1.24
C ASP A 89 18.29 -17.57 2.71
#